data_AF-A0A1Q3C2L8-F1
#
_entry.id   AF-A0A1Q3C2L8-F1
#
_cell.length_a   1.000
_cell.length_b   1.000
_cell.length_c   1.000
_cell.angle_alpha   90.00
_cell.angle_beta   90.00
_cell.angle_gamma   90.00
#
_symmetry.space_group_name_H-M   'P 1'
#
loop_
_entity.id
_entity.type
_entity.pdbx_description
1 polymer ?
#
loop_
_entity_poly.entity_id
_entity_poly.type
_entity_poly.pdbx_seq_one_letter_code
_entity_poly.pdbx_strand_id
1 'polypeptide(L)'
;CSFHMTPNRDWFTTYDAKERKVLLGKNNVLKVVGCGKVQIKMFDGVIRTLEAWHVPGPKKNLISLGILDSHGSKFTGENGIIKVLRGALVIMKGKKIDGLYQLQGN
;
A
#
# COMPACT_ATOMS: atom_id res chain seq x y z
N CYS A 1 -7.98 11.65 3.11
CA CYS A 1 -7.87 10.85 1.88
C CYS A 1 -6.47 10.25 1.78
N SER A 2 -6.28 9.05 2.34
CA SER A 2 -5.06 8.26 2.16
C SER A 2 -5.33 7.16 1.15
N PHE A 3 -4.35 6.77 0.32
CA PHE A 3 -4.52 5.73 -0.69
C PHE A 3 -3.25 4.90 -0.81
N HIS A 4 -3.38 3.64 -1.25
CA HIS A 4 -2.22 2.87 -1.69
C HIS A 4 -1.68 3.49 -3.00
N MET A 5 -0.37 3.47 -3.19
CA MET A 5 0.27 4.06 -4.36
C MET A 5 1.36 3.14 -4.90
N THR A 6 1.49 3.11 -6.23
CA THR A 6 2.58 2.41 -6.91
C THR A 6 3.01 3.20 -8.16
N PRO A 7 4.31 3.25 -8.48
CA PRO A 7 4.79 3.74 -9.77
C PRO A 7 4.69 2.68 -10.88
N ASN A 8 4.43 1.41 -10.54
CA ASN A 8 4.53 0.29 -11.47
C ASN A 8 3.21 0.05 -12.17
N ARG A 9 3.06 0.56 -13.39
CA ARG A 9 1.87 0.35 -14.22
C ARG A 9 1.59 -1.13 -14.51
N ASP A 10 2.62 -1.93 -14.70
CA ASP A 10 2.48 -3.33 -15.13
C ASP A 10 1.98 -4.26 -14.01
N TRP A 11 1.91 -3.76 -12.76
CA TRP A 11 1.41 -4.54 -11.61
C TRP A 11 -0.11 -4.51 -11.50
N PHE A 12 -0.78 -3.69 -12.29
CA PHE A 12 -2.23 -3.54 -12.27
C PHE A 12 -2.91 -4.66 -13.07
N THR A 13 -3.78 -5.42 -12.41
CA THR A 13 -4.66 -6.43 -13.02
C THR A 13 -5.93 -5.80 -13.63
N THR A 14 -6.34 -4.65 -13.10
CA THR A 14 -7.35 -3.79 -13.70
C THR A 14 -6.77 -2.39 -13.75
N TYR A 15 -7.13 -1.59 -14.77
CA TYR A 15 -6.60 -0.24 -14.88
C TYR A 15 -7.61 0.73 -15.48
N ASP A 16 -7.80 1.84 -14.79
CA ASP A 16 -8.60 2.97 -15.22
C ASP A 16 -7.68 4.20 -15.33
N ALA A 17 -7.54 4.72 -16.55
CA ALA A 17 -6.66 5.83 -16.86
C ALA A 17 -7.36 7.15 -16.50
N LYS A 18 -6.91 7.81 -15.42
CA LYS A 18 -7.49 9.06 -14.93
C LYS A 18 -6.42 9.95 -14.34
N GLU A 19 -6.42 11.20 -14.75
CA GLU A 19 -5.52 12.20 -14.20
C GLU A 19 -6.14 12.91 -12.99
N ARG A 20 -5.40 12.95 -11.88
CA ARG A 20 -5.75 13.74 -10.70
C ARG A 20 -4.50 14.22 -9.98
N LYS A 21 -4.61 15.33 -9.26
CA LYS A 21 -3.55 15.88 -8.41
C LYS A 21 -3.88 15.64 -6.94
N VAL A 22 -2.90 15.18 -6.17
CA VAL A 22 -3.08 14.87 -4.74
C VAL A 22 -1.95 15.49 -3.93
N LEU A 23 -2.28 16.03 -2.76
CA LEU A 23 -1.29 16.63 -1.86
C LEU A 23 -0.61 15.55 -1.02
N LEU A 24 0.72 15.54 -1.01
CA LEU A 24 1.55 14.70 -0.15
C LEU A 24 2.32 15.59 0.83
N GLY A 25 1.89 15.62 2.10
CA GLY A 25 2.52 16.46 3.11
C GLY A 25 2.31 17.96 2.85
N LYS A 26 3.24 18.81 3.30
CA LYS A 26 3.16 20.26 3.09
C LYS A 26 3.73 20.61 1.71
N ASN A 27 2.86 21.00 0.78
CA ASN A 27 3.15 21.57 -0.55
C ASN A 27 3.72 20.65 -1.64
N ASN A 28 3.88 19.34 -1.43
CA ASN A 28 4.17 18.45 -2.56
C ASN A 28 2.87 18.00 -3.23
N VAL A 29 2.77 18.20 -4.54
CA VAL A 29 1.67 17.71 -5.37
C VAL A 29 2.15 16.50 -6.15
N LEU A 30 1.48 15.36 -5.99
CA LEU A 30 1.69 14.19 -6.82
C LEU A 30 0.65 14.14 -7.95
N LYS A 31 1.11 13.79 -9.16
CA LYS A 31 0.25 13.48 -10.29
C LYS A 31 -0.08 11.98 -10.25
N VAL A 32 -1.36 11.66 -10.09
CA VAL A 32 -1.90 10.32 -10.31
C VAL A 32 -2.37 10.27 -11.75
N VAL A 33 -2.03 9.20 -12.48
CA VAL A 33 -2.39 9.01 -13.90
C VAL A 33 -3.29 7.80 -14.15
N GLY A 34 -3.69 7.13 -13.07
CA GLY A 34 -4.72 6.09 -13.10
C GLY A 34 -4.88 5.39 -11.77
N CYS A 35 -5.76 4.41 -11.74
CA CYS A 35 -5.98 3.55 -10.58
C CYS A 35 -6.42 2.16 -10.99
N GLY A 36 -6.40 1.24 -10.04
CA GLY A 36 -6.91 -0.11 -10.27
C GLY A 36 -6.43 -1.10 -9.22
N LYS A 37 -6.59 -2.39 -9.51
CA LYS A 37 -6.30 -3.48 -8.59
C LYS A 37 -4.90 -4.03 -8.81
N VAL A 38 -4.11 -4.11 -7.74
CA VAL A 38 -2.78 -4.72 -7.71
C VAL A 38 -2.83 -5.98 -6.85
N GLN A 39 -2.18 -7.05 -7.29
CA GLN A 39 -2.07 -8.30 -6.55
C GLN A 39 -0.69 -8.44 -5.92
N ILE A 40 -0.65 -8.79 -4.64
CA ILE A 40 0.59 -8.93 -3.87
C ILE A 40 0.55 -10.26 -3.14
N LYS A 41 1.57 -11.09 -3.34
CA LYS A 41 1.78 -12.31 -2.56
C LYS A 41 2.38 -11.95 -1.20
N MET A 42 1.70 -12.34 -0.13
CA MET A 42 2.10 -12.04 1.25
C MET A 42 3.02 -13.13 1.82
N PHE A 43 3.59 -12.87 3.00
CA PHE A 43 4.45 -13.83 3.73
C PHE A 43 3.80 -15.20 3.99
N ASP A 44 2.46 -15.26 4.04
CA ASP A 44 1.68 -16.50 4.23
C ASP A 44 1.43 -17.25 2.92
N GLY A 45 1.98 -16.76 1.79
CA GLY A 45 1.77 -17.30 0.45
C GLY A 45 0.45 -16.88 -0.19
N VAL A 46 -0.44 -16.20 0.53
CA VAL A 46 -1.75 -15.78 0.03
C VAL A 46 -1.59 -14.52 -0.83
N ILE A 47 -2.19 -14.54 -2.01
CA ILE A 47 -2.28 -13.37 -2.87
C ILE A 47 -3.43 -12.49 -2.37
N ARG A 48 -3.13 -11.23 -2.06
CA ARG A 48 -4.13 -10.23 -1.68
C ARG A 48 -4.22 -9.14 -2.73
N THR A 49 -5.44 -8.67 -2.98
CA THR A 49 -5.71 -7.60 -3.94
C THR A 49 -5.90 -6.28 -3.19
N LEU A 50 -5.20 -5.24 -3.63
CA LEU A 50 -5.34 -3.87 -3.12
C LEU A 50 -5.72 -2.93 -4.26
N GLU A 51 -6.60 -1.97 -3.97
CA GLU A 51 -6.83 -0.86 -4.89
C GLU A 51 -5.75 0.21 -4.68
N ALA A 52 -5.06 0.55 -5.76
CA ALA A 52 -3.93 1.48 -5.73
C ALA A 52 -4.08 2.58 -6.78
N TRP A 53 -3.46 3.71 -6.49
CA TRP A 53 -3.24 4.76 -7.48
C TRP A 53 -1.91 4.57 -8.17
N HIS A 54 -1.92 4.77 -9.48
CA HIS A 54 -0.71 4.85 -10.29
C HIS A 54 -0.17 6.27 -10.23
N VAL A 55 0.98 6.42 -9.57
CA VAL A 55 1.67 7.70 -9.40
C VAL A 55 3.06 7.57 -10.04
N PRO A 56 3.29 8.10 -11.24
CA PRO A 56 4.61 8.13 -11.86
C PRO A 56 5.47 9.15 -11.10
N GLY A 57 6.51 8.69 -10.40
CA GLY A 57 7.44 9.59 -9.69
C GLY A 57 8.08 8.98 -8.44
N PRO A 58 7.29 8.55 -7.43
CA PRO A 58 7.84 7.88 -6.25
C PRO A 58 8.64 6.62 -6.63
N LYS A 59 9.77 6.39 -5.95
CA LYS A 59 10.60 5.19 -6.17
C LYS A 59 10.06 3.93 -5.49
N LYS A 60 9.11 4.08 -4.56
CA LYS A 60 8.61 2.99 -3.71
C LYS A 60 7.09 2.94 -3.72
N ASN A 61 6.56 1.73 -3.60
CA ASN A 61 5.14 1.50 -3.34
C ASN A 61 4.80 1.95 -1.91
N LEU A 62 3.59 2.48 -1.72
CA LEU A 62 3.08 2.87 -0.41
C LEU A 62 1.80 2.09 -0.10
N ILE A 63 1.79 1.44 1.06
CA ILE A 63 0.60 0.80 1.61
C ILE A 63 0.07 1.70 2.73
N SER A 64 -1.13 2.25 2.53
CA SER A 64 -1.76 3.12 3.52
C SER A 64 -2.36 2.30 4.66
N LEU A 65 -1.87 2.49 5.88
CA LEU A 65 -2.50 1.93 7.08
C LEU A 65 -3.90 2.50 7.31
N GLY A 66 -4.13 3.79 7.01
CA GLY A 66 -5.45 4.41 7.15
C GLY A 66 -6.52 3.78 6.24
N ILE A 67 -6.15 3.33 5.04
CA ILE A 67 -7.07 2.54 4.20
C ILE A 67 -7.30 1.15 4.79
N LEU A 68 -6.27 0.49 5.31
CA LEU A 68 -6.45 -0.82 5.94
C LEU A 68 -7.34 -0.73 7.19
N ASP A 69 -7.16 0.33 7.98
CA ASP A 69 -7.98 0.68 9.15
C ASP A 69 -9.46 0.87 8.77
N SER A 70 -9.74 1.66 7.73
CA SER A 70 -11.12 1.89 7.27
C SER A 70 -11.80 0.61 6.76
N HIS A 71 -11.02 -0.41 6.38
CA HIS A 71 -11.51 -1.75 6.02
C HIS A 71 -11.55 -2.72 7.22
N GLY A 72 -11.42 -2.21 8.45
CA GLY A 72 -11.52 -2.97 9.69
C GLY A 72 -10.27 -3.74 10.09
N SER A 73 -9.10 -3.36 9.56
CA SER A 73 -7.85 -3.98 9.96
C SER A 73 -7.28 -3.35 11.22
N LYS A 74 -6.73 -4.16 12.12
CA LYS A 74 -5.92 -3.70 13.27
C LYS A 74 -4.45 -3.77 12.91
N PHE A 75 -3.62 -2.97 13.57
CA PHE A 75 -2.17 -3.04 13.41
C PHE A 75 -1.45 -2.98 14.75
N THR A 76 -0.47 -3.85 14.91
CA THR A 76 0.40 -3.90 16.08
C THR A 76 1.85 -3.73 15.63
N GLY A 77 2.61 -2.88 16.32
CA GLY A 77 4.02 -2.66 16.07
C GLY A 77 4.84 -2.99 17.31
N GLU A 78 5.76 -3.96 17.21
CA GLU A 78 6.63 -4.35 18.33
C GLU A 78 7.95 -4.90 17.79
N ASN A 79 9.07 -4.62 18.46
CA ASN A 79 10.40 -5.14 18.11
C ASN A 79 10.78 -4.93 16.63
N GLY A 80 10.39 -3.78 16.07
CA GLY A 80 10.65 -3.43 14.68
C GLY A 80 9.81 -4.20 13.65
N ILE A 81 8.80 -4.95 14.07
CA ILE A 81 7.86 -5.64 13.19
C ILE A 81 6.48 -4.99 13.30
N ILE A 82 5.87 -4.67 12.15
CA ILE A 82 4.45 -4.36 12.07
C ILE A 82 3.68 -5.58 11.59
N LYS A 83 2.54 -5.84 12.22
CA LYS A 83 1.55 -6.84 11.77
C LYS A 83 0.26 -6.11 11.48
N VAL A 84 -0.36 -6.40 10.34
CA VAL A 84 -1.73 -5.99 10.02
C VAL A 84 -2.62 -7.22 10.20
N LEU A 85 -3.70 -7.07 10.95
CA LEU A 85 -4.61 -8.13 11.32
C LEU A 85 -6.02 -7.86 10.81
N ARG A 86 -6.72 -8.92 10.40
CA ARG A 86 -8.17 -8.90 10.16
C ARG A 86 -8.79 -9.98 11.05
N GLY A 87 -9.49 -9.56 12.10
CA GLY A 87 -9.83 -10.46 13.20
C GLY A 87 -8.56 -10.96 13.91
N ALA A 88 -8.45 -12.29 14.11
CA ALA A 88 -7.27 -12.92 14.70
C ALA A 88 -6.16 -13.22 13.66
N LEU A 89 -6.43 -13.09 12.36
CA LEU A 89 -5.50 -13.47 11.30
C LEU A 89 -4.54 -12.32 10.99
N VAL A 90 -3.23 -12.60 11.01
CA VAL A 90 -2.22 -11.69 10.49
C VAL A 90 -2.21 -11.78 8.96
N ILE A 91 -2.63 -10.70 8.29
CA ILE A 91 -2.77 -10.65 6.83
C ILE A 91 -1.58 -9.99 6.13
N MET A 92 -0.81 -9.18 6.84
CA MET A 92 0.43 -8.58 6.32
C MET A 92 1.45 -8.44 7.46
N LYS A 93 2.73 -8.52 7.11
CA LYS A 93 3.84 -8.21 8.01
C LYS A 93 4.80 -7.23 7.34
N GLY A 94 5.44 -6.39 8.13
CA GLY A 94 6.51 -5.53 7.65
C GLY A 94 7.64 -5.42 8.65
N LYS A 95 8.87 -5.28 8.16
CA LYS A 95 10.07 -5.05 8.98
C LYS A 95 10.48 -3.59 8.89
N LYS A 96 10.76 -2.98 10.04
CA LYS A 96 11.25 -1.60 10.12
C LYS A 96 12.70 -1.53 9.62
N ILE A 97 12.92 -0.72 8.60
CA ILE A 97 14.21 -0.43 7.98
C ILE A 97 14.21 1.08 7.66
N ASP A 98 15.19 1.81 8.17
CA ASP A 98 15.34 3.26 7.97
C ASP A 98 14.07 4.07 8.30
N GLY A 99 13.40 3.70 9.40
CA GLY A 99 12.18 4.37 9.86
C GLY A 99 10.90 3.97 9.12
N LEU A 100 10.98 3.17 8.05
CA LEU A 100 9.81 2.68 7.29
C LEU A 100 9.61 1.18 7.51
N TYR A 101 8.35 0.73 7.50
CA TYR A 101 8.04 -0.69 7.46
C TYR A 101 8.01 -1.20 6.02
N GLN A 102 8.99 -2.01 5.65
CA GLN A 102 9.00 -2.69 4.36
C GLN A 102 8.17 -3.96 4.44
N LEU A 103 7.25 -4.14 3.49
CA LEU A 103 6.39 -5.31 3.41
C LEU A 103 7.23 -6.60 3.29
N GLN A 104 6.91 -7.60 4.10
CA GLN A 104 7.49 -8.94 3.98
C GLN A 104 6.64 -9.74 2.97
N GLY A 105 7.17 -9.86 1.76
CA GLY A 105 6.70 -10.82 0.76
C GLY A 105 7.32 -12.20 0.95
N ASN A 106 6.88 -13.15 0.13
CA ASN A 106 7.49 -14.47 -0.02
C ASN A 106 8.18 -14.55 -1.38
#